data_AF-A0AAF3EDM3-F1
#
_entry.id   AF-A0AAF3EDM3-F1
#
_cell.length_a   1.000
_cell.length_b   1.000
_cell.length_c   1.000
_cell.angle_alpha   90.00
_cell.angle_beta   90.00
_cell.angle_gamma   90.00
#
_symmetry.space_group_name_H-M   'P 1'
#
loop_
_entity.id
_entity.type
_entity.pdbx_description
1 polymer ?
#
loop_
_entity_poly.entity_id
_entity_poly.type
_entity_poly.pdbx_seq_one_letter_code
_entity_poly.pdbx_strand_id
1 'polypeptide(L)'
;MGSFFCASIDADPNSFENQLRNGLIMGHAYSITAVQTVPTSSGDVELLRVRNPWGNSKEWNGAWSDNSPLWNSVNQTEKSKLQVAFNADGEFWISFDDFITSFEQLEVCNLSADVEDEIERMTGVVRDDGKETWIDQCDGSWSSQANSAGGCINYISTFPKNPQFQLSLTNAKNGVEGDGNCTVVVAVLQKFRRELRPKGKDDLPIGFSVYKAPQGNGVKLNEQFFRSNQSLAKVPVFTNMREVTVRFRVPPGEYVVVPSTFEPYQEADFLIRAYSNGDLKMRELK
;
A
#
# COMPACT_ATOMS: atom_id res chain seq x y z
N MET A 1 -12.38 3.56 -4.89
CA MET A 1 -10.89 3.59 -4.95
C MET A 1 -10.34 3.33 -6.35
N GLY A 2 -9.85 4.37 -7.04
CA GLY A 2 -9.11 4.25 -8.30
C GLY A 2 -7.66 3.87 -8.11
N SER A 3 -7.41 2.83 -7.33
CA SER A 3 -6.05 2.40 -7.04
C SER A 3 -5.40 1.77 -8.27
N PHE A 4 -4.10 2.04 -8.44
CA PHE A 4 -3.27 1.32 -9.39
C PHE A 4 -2.72 0.08 -8.71
N PHE A 5 -2.88 -1.06 -9.37
CA PHE A 5 -2.38 -2.34 -8.91
C PHE A 5 -1.31 -2.81 -9.89
N CYS A 6 -0.14 -3.13 -9.38
CA CYS A 6 0.98 -3.64 -10.15
C CYS A 6 1.51 -4.92 -9.52
N ALA A 7 1.95 -5.85 -10.34
CA ALA A 7 2.56 -7.09 -9.89
C ALA A 7 3.88 -7.33 -10.61
N SER A 8 4.82 -8.00 -9.95
CA SER A 8 6.09 -8.37 -10.53
C SER A 8 6.58 -9.74 -10.03
N ILE A 9 7.54 -10.28 -10.75
CA ILE A 9 8.28 -11.49 -10.44
C ILE A 9 9.73 -11.06 -10.28
N ASP A 10 10.43 -11.50 -9.23
CA ASP A 10 11.80 -11.06 -8.99
C ASP A 10 12.71 -11.47 -10.16
N ALA A 11 13.67 -10.60 -10.48
CA ALA A 11 14.65 -10.88 -11.52
C ALA A 11 15.66 -11.94 -11.03
N ASP A 12 16.10 -12.82 -11.93
CA ASP A 12 17.35 -13.55 -11.70
C ASP A 12 18.50 -12.52 -11.75
N PRO A 13 19.37 -12.45 -10.72
CA PRO A 13 20.52 -11.54 -10.70
C PRO A 13 21.43 -11.64 -11.93
N ASN A 14 21.42 -12.78 -12.63
CA ASN A 14 22.27 -13.05 -13.78
C ASN A 14 21.54 -12.92 -15.14
N SER A 15 20.22 -12.66 -15.14
CA SER A 15 19.47 -12.47 -16.39
C SER A 15 18.40 -11.40 -16.25
N PHE A 16 18.50 -10.35 -17.07
CA PHE A 16 17.49 -9.32 -17.17
C PHE A 16 16.32 -9.78 -18.06
N GLU A 17 15.09 -9.59 -17.59
CA GLU A 17 13.85 -9.74 -18.38
C GLU A 17 13.72 -11.08 -19.10
N ASN A 18 13.98 -12.16 -18.36
CA ASN A 18 13.92 -13.51 -18.90
C ASN A 18 12.48 -14.05 -18.90
N GLN A 19 12.08 -14.70 -19.99
CA GLN A 19 10.74 -15.25 -20.16
C GLN A 19 10.67 -16.67 -19.56
N LEU A 20 9.71 -16.88 -18.67
CA LEU A 20 9.38 -18.16 -18.06
C LEU A 20 8.62 -19.07 -19.03
N ARG A 21 8.55 -20.37 -18.70
CA ARG A 21 7.84 -21.37 -19.52
C ARG A 21 6.34 -21.08 -19.64
N ASN A 22 5.76 -20.44 -18.62
CA ASN A 22 4.36 -20.04 -18.58
C ASN A 22 4.07 -18.72 -19.34
N GLY A 23 5.09 -18.15 -20.00
CA GLY A 23 4.98 -16.95 -20.83
C GLY A 23 5.27 -15.63 -20.11
N LEU A 24 5.25 -15.61 -18.77
CA LEU A 24 5.54 -14.43 -17.95
C LEU A 24 7.02 -14.05 -17.98
N ILE A 25 7.34 -12.81 -17.62
CA ILE A 25 8.68 -12.23 -17.68
C ILE A 25 9.13 -11.86 -16.26
N MET A 26 10.32 -12.30 -15.87
CA MET A 26 10.94 -11.96 -14.59
C MET A 26 11.56 -10.56 -14.62
N GLY A 27 11.62 -9.88 -13.48
CA GLY A 27 12.17 -8.53 -13.39
C GLY A 27 11.37 -7.48 -14.15
N HIS A 28 10.10 -7.77 -14.43
CA HIS A 28 9.20 -6.93 -15.23
C HIS A 28 7.94 -6.59 -14.45
N ALA A 29 7.44 -5.37 -14.64
CA ALA A 29 6.23 -4.89 -13.98
C ALA A 29 5.00 -5.09 -14.87
N TYR A 30 3.96 -5.69 -14.30
CA TYR A 30 2.65 -5.89 -14.90
C TYR A 30 1.60 -5.05 -14.19
N SER A 31 0.57 -4.60 -14.90
CA SER A 31 -0.57 -3.89 -14.30
C SER A 31 -1.77 -4.81 -14.15
N ILE A 32 -2.46 -4.78 -13.02
CA ILE A 32 -3.74 -5.47 -12.83
C ILE A 32 -4.85 -4.49 -13.20
N THR A 33 -5.63 -4.84 -14.24
CA THR A 33 -6.63 -3.94 -14.84
C THR A 33 -8.07 -4.34 -14.52
N ALA A 34 -8.31 -5.56 -14.02
CA ALA A 34 -9.60 -5.99 -13.51
C ALA A 34 -9.47 -7.19 -12.56
N VAL A 35 -10.46 -7.35 -11.68
CA VAL A 35 -10.68 -8.56 -10.86
C VAL A 35 -12.16 -8.88 -10.96
N GLN A 36 -12.51 -10.12 -11.30
CA GLN A 36 -13.90 -10.52 -11.49
C GLN A 36 -14.13 -11.97 -11.04
N THR A 37 -15.21 -12.20 -10.31
CA THR A 37 -15.75 -13.55 -10.08
C THR A 37 -16.60 -13.94 -11.28
N VAL A 38 -16.23 -15.03 -11.95
CA VAL A 38 -16.84 -15.51 -13.20
C VAL A 38 -17.54 -16.84 -12.96
N PRO A 39 -18.86 -16.92 -13.18
CA PRO A 39 -19.59 -18.18 -13.11
C PRO A 39 -19.19 -19.12 -14.25
N THR A 40 -18.81 -20.35 -13.90
CA THR A 40 -18.51 -21.41 -14.87
C THR A 40 -19.43 -22.62 -14.65
N SER A 41 -19.46 -23.54 -15.62
CA SER A 41 -20.17 -24.82 -15.45
C SER A 41 -19.69 -25.67 -14.26
N SER A 42 -18.49 -25.42 -13.73
CA SER A 42 -17.89 -26.18 -12.61
C SER A 42 -17.89 -25.40 -11.28
N GLY A 43 -18.54 -24.24 -11.25
CA GLY A 43 -18.53 -23.32 -10.11
C GLY A 43 -17.94 -21.95 -10.47
N ASP A 44 -17.98 -21.03 -9.52
CA ASP A 44 -17.45 -19.69 -9.71
C ASP A 44 -15.92 -19.70 -9.61
N VAL A 45 -15.25 -18.90 -10.44
CA VAL A 45 -13.79 -18.74 -10.44
C VAL A 45 -13.42 -17.26 -10.32
N GLU A 46 -12.42 -16.95 -9.52
CA GLU A 46 -11.87 -15.60 -9.39
C GLU A 46 -10.76 -15.40 -10.41
N LEU A 47 -10.95 -14.45 -11.33
CA LEU A 47 -9.98 -14.13 -12.37
C LEU A 47 -9.45 -12.70 -12.22
N LEU A 48 -8.17 -12.52 -12.53
CA LEU A 48 -7.52 -11.22 -12.66
C LEU A 48 -7.17 -10.98 -14.12
N ARG A 49 -7.42 -9.77 -14.60
CA ARG A 49 -6.90 -9.29 -15.88
C ARG A 49 -5.60 -8.55 -15.62
N VAL A 50 -4.54 -9.04 -16.25
CA VAL A 50 -3.17 -8.56 -16.08
C VAL A 50 -2.65 -8.08 -17.42
N ARG A 51 -1.90 -6.96 -17.43
CA ARG A 51 -1.37 -6.32 -18.62
C ARG A 51 0.14 -6.24 -18.57
N ASN A 52 0.78 -6.75 -19.61
CA ASN A 52 2.16 -6.48 -19.96
C ASN A 52 2.27 -5.10 -20.66
N PRO A 53 2.99 -4.10 -20.09
CA PRO A 53 3.10 -2.77 -20.69
C PRO A 53 3.83 -2.74 -22.04
N TRP A 54 4.57 -3.78 -22.41
CA TRP A 54 5.19 -3.88 -23.74
C TRP A 54 4.17 -4.04 -24.86
N GLY A 55 2.95 -4.49 -24.54
CA GLY A 55 1.88 -4.67 -25.52
C GLY A 55 2.24 -5.61 -26.66
N ASN A 56 3.05 -6.62 -26.38
CA ASN A 56 3.45 -7.64 -27.34
C ASN A 56 2.91 -9.01 -26.91
N SER A 57 3.07 -10.02 -27.77
CA SER A 57 2.55 -11.37 -27.59
C SER A 57 3.18 -12.19 -26.45
N LYS A 58 3.99 -11.58 -25.56
CA LYS A 58 4.53 -12.25 -24.37
C LYS A 58 3.51 -12.18 -23.24
N GLU A 59 2.55 -13.10 -23.31
CA GLU A 59 1.41 -13.23 -22.43
C GLU A 59 1.43 -14.58 -21.70
N TRP A 60 0.60 -14.67 -20.66
CA TRP A 60 0.34 -15.92 -19.95
C TRP A 60 -0.21 -16.99 -20.90
N ASN A 61 0.36 -18.20 -20.85
CA ASN A 61 -0.04 -19.32 -21.71
C ASN A 61 -0.69 -20.48 -20.95
N GLY A 62 -1.04 -20.28 -19.67
CA GLY A 62 -1.66 -21.29 -18.80
C GLY A 62 -3.19 -21.25 -18.80
N ALA A 63 -3.79 -21.69 -17.69
CA ALA A 63 -5.24 -21.67 -17.49
C ALA A 63 -5.80 -20.26 -17.61
N TRP A 64 -6.89 -20.09 -18.35
CA TRP A 64 -7.55 -18.80 -18.62
C TRP A 64 -6.77 -17.81 -19.50
N SER A 65 -5.62 -18.23 -20.06
CA SER A 65 -5.01 -17.54 -21.20
C SER A 65 -5.99 -17.35 -22.36
N ASP A 66 -5.64 -16.46 -23.29
CA ASP A 66 -6.49 -16.11 -24.43
C ASP A 66 -6.93 -17.32 -25.27
N ASN A 67 -6.05 -18.32 -25.42
CA ASN A 67 -6.34 -19.54 -26.19
C ASN A 67 -6.83 -20.70 -25.31
N SER A 68 -7.11 -20.47 -24.03
CA SER A 68 -7.50 -21.51 -23.08
C SER A 68 -8.87 -22.10 -23.40
N PRO A 69 -9.02 -23.44 -23.47
CA PRO A 69 -10.32 -24.08 -23.64
C PRO A 69 -11.24 -23.90 -22.43
N LEU A 70 -10.72 -23.47 -21.28
CA LEU A 70 -11.53 -23.21 -20.07
C LEU A 70 -12.58 -22.14 -20.32
N TRP A 71 -12.34 -21.20 -21.24
CA TRP A 71 -13.33 -20.23 -21.67
C TRP A 71 -14.60 -20.87 -22.23
N ASN A 72 -14.57 -22.11 -22.73
CA ASN A 72 -15.76 -22.81 -23.21
C ASN A 72 -16.77 -23.10 -22.09
N SER A 73 -16.33 -23.09 -20.83
CA SER A 73 -17.18 -23.27 -19.65
C SER A 73 -17.94 -22.01 -19.23
N VAL A 74 -17.63 -20.86 -19.83
CA VAL A 74 -18.21 -19.54 -19.54
C VAL A 74 -19.19 -19.17 -20.64
N ASN A 75 -20.39 -18.72 -20.27
CA ASN A 75 -21.41 -18.33 -21.23
C ASN A 75 -21.02 -17.05 -21.99
N GLN A 76 -21.65 -16.82 -23.15
CA GLN A 76 -21.30 -15.68 -24.01
C GLN A 76 -21.59 -14.31 -23.35
N THR A 77 -22.62 -14.22 -22.51
CA THR A 77 -22.99 -12.98 -21.81
C THR A 77 -21.88 -12.54 -20.86
N GLU A 78 -21.32 -13.46 -20.07
CA GLU A 78 -20.22 -13.17 -19.15
C GLU A 78 -18.94 -12.83 -19.91
N LYS A 79 -18.63 -13.53 -21.01
CA LYS A 79 -17.49 -13.16 -21.87
C LYS A 79 -17.57 -11.73 -22.42
N SER A 80 -18.77 -11.32 -22.86
CA SER A 80 -19.00 -9.96 -23.34
C SER A 80 -18.82 -8.92 -22.24
N LYS A 81 -19.26 -9.21 -21.00
CA LYS A 81 -19.06 -8.31 -19.83
C LYS A 81 -17.59 -8.15 -19.47
N LEU A 82 -16.84 -9.24 -19.53
CA LEU A 82 -15.40 -9.27 -19.27
C LEU A 82 -14.59 -8.51 -20.34
N GLN A 83 -15.23 -8.09 -21.45
CA GLN A 83 -14.56 -7.50 -22.60
C GLN A 83 -13.35 -8.33 -23.02
N VAL A 84 -13.50 -9.66 -23.05
CA VAL A 84 -12.40 -10.55 -23.45
C VAL A 84 -12.07 -10.25 -24.91
N ALA A 85 -11.00 -9.50 -25.12
CA ALA A 85 -10.42 -9.26 -26.42
C ALA A 85 -9.23 -10.20 -26.54
N PHE A 86 -9.38 -11.24 -27.37
CA PHE A 86 -8.30 -12.19 -27.64
C PHE A 86 -7.33 -11.57 -28.64
N ASN A 87 -6.56 -10.58 -28.19
CA ASN A 87 -5.65 -9.80 -28.99
C ASN A 87 -4.25 -9.93 -28.41
N ALA A 88 -3.23 -9.94 -29.27
CA ALA A 88 -1.84 -9.87 -28.83
C ALA A 88 -1.46 -8.43 -28.40
N ASP A 89 -2.15 -7.90 -27.39
CA ASP A 89 -1.99 -6.54 -26.86
C ASP A 89 -1.36 -6.51 -25.46
N GLY A 90 -0.90 -7.68 -24.98
CA GLY A 90 -0.27 -7.86 -23.70
C GLY A 90 -1.26 -8.00 -22.53
N GLU A 91 -2.58 -7.90 -22.75
CA GLU A 91 -3.57 -8.22 -21.71
C GLU A 91 -3.94 -9.71 -21.73
N PHE A 92 -4.04 -10.30 -20.55
CA PHE A 92 -4.47 -11.69 -20.40
C PHE A 92 -5.21 -11.88 -19.08
N TRP A 93 -6.01 -12.93 -19.01
CA TRP A 93 -6.63 -13.37 -17.77
C TRP A 93 -5.85 -14.52 -17.13
N ILE A 94 -5.82 -14.53 -15.80
CA ILE A 94 -5.20 -15.58 -14.98
C ILE A 94 -6.11 -15.85 -13.78
N SER A 95 -6.13 -17.09 -13.28
CA SER A 95 -6.85 -17.41 -12.05
C SER A 95 -6.17 -16.76 -10.84
N PHE A 96 -6.93 -16.48 -9.77
CA PHE A 96 -6.33 -15.97 -8.54
C PHE A 96 -5.28 -16.92 -7.97
N ASP A 97 -5.52 -18.23 -8.01
CA ASP A 97 -4.57 -19.24 -7.54
C ASP A 97 -3.27 -19.24 -8.37
N ASP A 98 -3.39 -19.18 -9.70
CA ASP A 98 -2.22 -19.10 -10.59
C ASP A 98 -1.47 -17.77 -10.41
N PHE A 99 -2.18 -16.67 -10.15
CA PHE A 99 -1.58 -15.38 -9.87
C PHE A 99 -0.73 -15.43 -8.58
N ILE A 100 -1.28 -15.97 -7.49
CA ILE A 100 -0.58 -16.10 -6.21
C ILE A 100 0.64 -17.02 -6.31
N THR A 101 0.60 -18.03 -7.18
CA THR A 101 1.72 -18.96 -7.38
C THR A 101 2.75 -18.45 -8.40
N SER A 102 2.39 -17.51 -9.27
CA SER A 102 3.26 -17.01 -10.34
C SER A 102 3.92 -15.66 -10.04
N PHE A 103 3.27 -14.78 -9.27
CA PHE A 103 3.76 -13.45 -8.94
C PHE A 103 4.26 -13.40 -7.49
N GLU A 104 5.31 -12.62 -7.25
CA GLU A 104 6.00 -12.55 -5.96
C GLU A 104 5.74 -11.23 -5.22
N GLN A 105 5.51 -10.15 -5.97
CA GLN A 105 5.26 -8.83 -5.40
C GLN A 105 3.95 -8.25 -5.96
N LEU A 106 3.20 -7.59 -5.07
CA LEU A 106 2.01 -6.79 -5.40
C LEU A 106 2.20 -5.40 -4.80
N GLU A 107 2.20 -4.40 -5.66
CA GLU A 107 2.23 -2.99 -5.29
C GLU A 107 0.86 -2.36 -5.52
N VAL A 108 0.37 -1.63 -4.52
CA VAL A 108 -0.91 -0.93 -4.59
C VAL A 108 -0.68 0.55 -4.32
N CYS A 109 -0.98 1.38 -5.30
CA CYS A 109 -0.97 2.83 -5.15
C CYS A 109 -2.41 3.32 -5.03
N ASN A 110 -2.80 3.74 -3.83
CA ASN A 110 -4.09 4.36 -3.60
C ASN A 110 -4.02 5.85 -3.98
N LEU A 111 -5.00 6.31 -4.76
CA LEU A 111 -5.13 7.73 -5.08
C LEU A 111 -5.74 8.47 -3.89
N SER A 112 -5.30 9.72 -3.70
CA SER A 112 -5.97 10.62 -2.77
C SER A 112 -7.31 11.08 -3.34
N ALA A 113 -8.24 11.46 -2.45
CA ALA A 113 -9.54 12.00 -2.84
C ALA A 113 -9.39 13.19 -3.82
N ASP A 114 -8.39 14.05 -3.64
CA ASP A 114 -8.13 15.17 -4.53
C ASP A 114 -7.83 14.74 -5.98
N VAL A 115 -7.06 13.66 -6.15
CA VAL A 115 -6.72 13.12 -7.47
C VAL A 115 -7.93 12.41 -8.08
N GLU A 116 -8.72 11.72 -7.26
CA GLU A 116 -9.98 11.12 -7.72
C GLU A 116 -10.98 12.20 -8.19
N ASP A 117 -11.11 13.32 -7.46
CA ASP A 117 -11.92 14.48 -7.84
C ASP A 117 -11.42 15.12 -9.15
N GLU A 118 -10.10 15.23 -9.33
CA GLU A 118 -9.51 15.74 -10.57
C GLU A 118 -9.82 14.80 -11.75
N ILE A 119 -9.69 13.48 -11.55
CA ILE A 119 -10.04 12.48 -12.58
C ILE A 119 -11.53 12.54 -12.92
N GLU A 120 -12.42 12.67 -11.92
CA GLU A 120 -13.86 12.84 -12.14
C GLU A 120 -14.13 14.09 -12.99
N ARG A 121 -13.50 15.22 -12.68
CA ARG A 121 -13.62 16.47 -13.47
C ARG A 121 -13.07 16.32 -14.89
N MET A 122 -11.97 15.60 -15.06
CA MET A 122 -11.31 15.44 -16.36
C MET A 122 -12.02 14.43 -17.27
N THR A 123 -12.55 13.35 -16.71
CA THR A 123 -13.07 12.21 -17.47
C THR A 123 -14.59 12.12 -17.48
N GLY A 124 -15.27 12.82 -16.56
CA GLY A 124 -16.72 12.71 -16.34
C GLY A 124 -17.16 11.38 -15.73
N VAL A 125 -16.23 10.49 -15.38
CA VAL A 125 -16.52 9.19 -14.76
C VAL A 125 -16.69 9.39 -13.25
N VAL A 126 -17.95 9.44 -12.81
CA VAL A 126 -18.33 9.50 -11.40
C VAL A 126 -18.38 8.09 -10.83
N ARG A 127 -17.76 7.86 -9.68
CA ARG A 127 -17.88 6.58 -8.97
C ARG A 127 -19.01 6.63 -7.95
N ASP A 128 -19.73 5.51 -7.84
CA ASP A 128 -20.89 5.32 -6.97
C ASP A 128 -20.50 4.95 -5.51
N ASP A 129 -19.21 4.69 -5.25
CA ASP A 129 -18.68 4.33 -3.93
C ASP A 129 -18.27 5.58 -3.11
N GLY A 130 -19.19 6.05 -2.27
CA GLY A 130 -19.03 7.01 -1.17
C GLY A 130 -17.69 7.77 -1.04
N LYS A 131 -17.72 9.07 -1.36
CA LYS A 131 -16.59 10.04 -1.40
C LYS A 131 -15.82 10.32 -0.09
N GLU A 132 -16.06 9.61 1.00
CA GLU A 132 -15.55 10.02 2.31
C GLU A 132 -14.25 9.29 2.68
N THR A 133 -13.15 9.60 1.99
CA THR A 133 -11.80 9.24 2.46
C THR A 133 -11.15 10.46 3.08
N TRP A 134 -10.90 10.41 4.38
CA TRP A 134 -10.25 11.50 5.11
C TRP A 134 -8.74 11.32 5.08
N ILE A 135 -8.04 12.37 4.67
CA ILE A 135 -6.58 12.41 4.57
C ILE A 135 -6.08 13.52 5.46
N ASP A 136 -5.09 13.21 6.29
CA ASP A 136 -4.31 14.21 6.99
C ASP A 136 -2.82 13.94 6.77
N GLN A 137 -2.03 15.00 6.62
CA GLN A 137 -0.62 14.91 6.33
C GLN A 137 0.18 15.95 7.11
N CYS A 138 1.36 15.54 7.56
CA CYS A 138 2.24 16.41 8.33
C CYS A 138 3.70 16.16 7.95
N ASP A 139 4.47 17.24 7.88
CA ASP A 139 5.92 17.16 7.73
C ASP A 139 6.58 16.91 9.08
N GLY A 140 7.68 16.16 9.07
CA GLY A 140 8.51 15.93 10.24
C GLY A 140 9.98 15.78 9.89
N SER A 141 10.83 15.75 10.91
CA SER A 141 12.27 15.61 10.73
C SER A 141 12.89 14.80 11.87
N TRP A 142 13.73 13.84 11.53
CA TRP A 142 14.70 13.24 12.44
C TRP A 142 15.97 14.09 12.37
N SER A 143 16.28 14.79 13.45
CA SER A 143 17.38 15.75 13.53
C SER A 143 18.12 15.60 14.85
N SER A 144 19.45 15.61 14.80
CA SER A 144 20.26 15.62 16.02
C SER A 144 20.14 16.96 16.75
N GLN A 145 19.99 18.06 16.01
CA GLN A 145 19.83 19.41 16.57
C GLN A 145 18.52 19.55 17.35
N ALA A 146 17.42 19.03 16.80
CA ALA A 146 16.13 19.00 17.48
C ALA A 146 16.00 17.86 18.51
N ASN A 147 17.05 17.05 18.68
CA ASN A 147 17.05 15.84 19.50
C ASN A 147 15.84 14.94 19.18
N SER A 148 15.53 14.77 17.89
CA SER A 148 14.38 14.01 17.39
C SER A 148 14.77 12.72 16.62
N ALA A 149 16.07 12.48 16.40
CA ALA A 149 16.57 11.26 15.76
C ALA A 149 16.75 10.11 16.78
N GLY A 150 15.64 9.53 17.24
CA GLY A 150 15.62 8.58 18.36
C GLY A 150 15.94 7.12 18.02
N GLY A 151 15.91 6.74 16.73
CA GLY A 151 16.06 5.35 16.29
C GLY A 151 14.80 4.52 16.59
N CYS A 152 14.83 3.23 16.25
CA CYS A 152 13.68 2.32 16.45
C CYS A 152 13.51 1.85 17.91
N ILE A 153 12.46 1.06 18.17
CA ILE A 153 12.10 0.60 19.53
C ILE A 153 13.19 -0.19 20.26
N ASN A 154 14.16 -0.76 19.52
CA ASN A 154 15.34 -1.43 20.09
C ASN A 154 16.18 -0.46 20.93
N TYR A 155 16.12 0.84 20.62
CA TYR A 155 16.80 1.93 21.31
C TYR A 155 15.83 2.65 22.26
N ILE A 156 15.23 1.91 23.19
CA ILE A 156 14.14 2.38 24.06
C ILE A 156 14.44 3.68 24.84
N SER A 157 15.71 3.94 25.18
CA SER A 157 16.14 5.18 25.87
C SER A 157 16.08 6.43 24.99
N THR A 158 16.11 6.27 23.67
CA THR A 158 16.08 7.37 22.69
C THR A 158 14.83 7.34 21.82
N PHE A 159 14.14 6.21 21.70
CA PHE A 159 12.90 6.05 20.94
C PHE A 159 11.81 7.10 21.24
N PRO A 160 11.54 7.50 22.50
CA PRO A 160 10.51 8.50 22.82
C PRO A 160 10.81 9.89 22.25
N LYS A 161 12.08 10.14 21.90
CA LYS A 161 12.53 11.43 21.36
C LYS A 161 12.04 11.67 19.93
N ASN A 162 11.76 10.59 19.18
CA ASN A 162 11.20 10.69 17.84
C ASN A 162 9.94 11.58 17.83
N PRO A 163 9.63 12.23 16.69
CA PRO A 163 8.33 12.87 16.52
C PRO A 163 7.20 11.87 16.78
N GLN A 164 6.11 12.33 17.39
CA GLN A 164 4.96 11.48 17.73
C GLN A 164 3.70 12.15 17.21
N PHE A 165 2.90 11.43 16.44
CA PHE A 165 1.69 11.96 15.79
C PHE A 165 0.46 11.29 16.37
N GLN A 166 -0.41 12.08 16.98
CA GLN A 166 -1.69 11.59 17.46
C GLN A 166 -2.71 11.57 16.33
N LEU A 167 -3.33 10.42 16.13
CA LEU A 167 -4.48 10.20 15.26
C LEU A 167 -5.74 10.16 16.11
N SER A 168 -6.73 11.00 15.79
CA SER A 168 -8.08 10.96 16.35
C SER A 168 -9.03 10.44 15.29
N LEU A 169 -9.67 9.31 15.58
CA LEU A 169 -10.59 8.60 14.68
C LEU A 169 -12.01 8.65 15.22
N THR A 170 -12.95 9.11 14.41
CA THR A 170 -14.39 9.03 14.69
C THR A 170 -15.09 8.03 13.75
N ASN A 171 -16.23 7.52 14.20
CA ASN A 171 -16.89 6.37 13.59
C ASN A 171 -17.17 6.59 12.10
N ALA A 172 -16.75 5.63 11.28
CA ALA A 172 -17.10 5.55 9.87
C ALA A 172 -18.58 5.21 9.77
N LYS A 173 -19.42 6.15 9.30
CA LYS A 173 -20.85 5.88 9.12
C LYS A 173 -21.14 4.72 8.15
N ASN A 174 -20.14 4.30 7.36
CA ASN A 174 -20.28 3.32 6.27
C ASN A 174 -19.06 2.36 6.18
N GLY A 175 -18.63 1.73 7.28
CA GLY A 175 -17.59 0.69 7.22
C GLY A 175 -18.03 -0.51 6.37
N VAL A 176 -17.21 -0.94 5.40
CA VAL A 176 -17.50 -2.05 4.45
C VAL A 176 -17.92 -3.35 5.17
N GLU A 177 -17.41 -3.58 6.37
CA GLU A 177 -17.66 -4.81 7.13
C GLU A 177 -18.73 -4.67 8.23
N GLY A 178 -19.29 -3.47 8.45
CA GLY A 178 -20.36 -3.26 9.43
C GLY A 178 -20.00 -3.50 10.90
N ASP A 179 -18.70 -3.65 11.23
CA ASP A 179 -18.21 -3.96 12.59
C ASP A 179 -17.95 -2.72 13.45
N GLY A 180 -18.14 -1.52 12.90
CA GLY A 180 -17.90 -0.25 13.59
C GLY A 180 -16.42 0.11 13.76
N ASN A 181 -15.49 -0.61 13.13
CA ASN A 181 -14.07 -0.26 13.14
C ASN A 181 -13.70 0.69 11.99
N CYS A 182 -12.69 1.52 12.24
CA CYS A 182 -12.02 2.34 11.23
C CYS A 182 -10.92 1.52 10.55
N THR A 183 -10.88 1.55 9.22
CA THR A 183 -9.73 1.11 8.44
C THR A 183 -8.81 2.29 8.25
N VAL A 184 -7.56 2.15 8.70
CA VAL A 184 -6.55 3.21 8.65
C VAL A 184 -5.35 2.73 7.85
N VAL A 185 -4.83 3.59 6.98
CA VAL A 185 -3.55 3.39 6.30
C VAL A 185 -2.63 4.53 6.71
N VAL A 186 -1.44 4.20 7.21
CA VAL A 186 -0.40 5.18 7.52
C VAL A 186 0.78 4.94 6.59
N ALA A 187 1.29 6.02 5.99
CA ALA A 187 2.43 6.02 5.10
C ALA A 187 3.47 7.04 5.57
N VAL A 188 4.75 6.64 5.61
CA VAL A 188 5.87 7.50 6.00
C VAL A 188 6.90 7.51 4.87
N LEU A 189 7.12 8.68 4.29
CA LEU A 189 8.01 8.91 3.15
C LEU A 189 9.23 9.74 3.57
N GLN A 190 10.44 9.30 3.23
CA GLN A 190 11.65 10.11 3.38
C GLN A 190 11.84 11.07 2.20
N LYS A 191 12.04 12.36 2.50
CA LYS A 191 12.07 13.44 1.51
C LYS A 191 13.47 13.64 0.93
N PHE A 192 13.52 14.11 -0.33
CA PHE A 192 14.73 14.60 -1.02
C PHE A 192 15.89 13.59 -1.18
N ARG A 193 15.74 12.33 -0.79
CA ARG A 193 16.83 11.34 -0.82
C ARG A 193 17.48 11.17 -2.18
N ARG A 194 16.68 11.14 -3.25
CA ARG A 194 17.20 11.04 -4.63
C ARG A 194 18.16 12.18 -4.99
N GLU A 195 17.87 13.41 -4.57
CA GLU A 195 18.70 14.59 -4.81
C GLU A 195 19.97 14.60 -3.94
N LEU A 196 19.92 13.91 -2.80
CA LEU A 196 21.03 13.80 -1.86
C LEU A 196 21.97 12.60 -2.16
N ARG A 197 21.59 11.68 -3.06
CA ARG A 197 22.45 10.55 -3.47
C ARG A 197 23.84 10.98 -3.97
N PRO A 198 24.01 12.02 -4.81
CA PRO A 198 25.33 12.51 -5.19
C PRO A 198 26.20 13.00 -4.02
N LYS A 199 25.59 13.28 -2.87
CA LYS A 199 26.26 13.66 -1.61
C LYS A 199 26.51 12.46 -0.69
N GLY A 200 26.32 11.23 -1.18
CA GLY A 200 26.50 9.99 -0.42
C GLY A 200 25.40 9.73 0.62
N LYS A 201 24.21 10.35 0.47
CA LYS A 201 23.07 10.14 1.36
C LYS A 201 22.00 9.31 0.66
N ASP A 202 22.10 7.99 0.81
CA ASP A 202 21.09 7.05 0.34
C ASP A 202 19.85 7.01 1.24
N ASP A 203 18.85 6.25 0.80
CA ASP A 203 17.63 5.96 1.53
C ASP A 203 17.95 5.24 2.85
N LEU A 204 17.41 5.74 3.96
CA LEU A 204 17.59 5.13 5.27
C LEU A 204 16.62 3.98 5.46
N PRO A 205 16.98 2.96 6.27
CA PRO A 205 16.01 2.02 6.80
C PRO A 205 15.02 2.75 7.70
N ILE A 206 13.78 2.90 7.25
CA ILE A 206 12.71 3.61 7.97
C ILE A 206 11.57 2.67 8.36
N GLY A 207 10.83 3.06 9.39
CA GLY A 207 9.69 2.33 9.91
C GLY A 207 8.87 3.18 10.87
N PHE A 208 7.74 2.66 11.31
CA PHE A 208 6.95 3.30 12.36
C PHE A 208 6.22 2.26 13.20
N SER A 209 5.78 2.68 14.38
CA SER A 209 4.95 1.90 15.29
C SER A 209 3.74 2.71 15.73
N VAL A 210 2.61 2.03 15.89
CA VAL A 210 1.32 2.60 16.28
C VAL A 210 0.94 2.08 17.65
N TYR A 211 0.55 2.97 18.56
CA TYR A 211 0.13 2.65 19.92
C TYR A 211 -1.26 3.22 20.19
N LYS A 212 -2.03 2.58 21.07
CA LYS A 212 -3.26 3.19 21.59
C LYS A 212 -2.87 4.33 22.52
N ALA A 213 -3.43 5.52 22.30
CA ALA A 213 -3.11 6.67 23.14
C ALA A 213 -3.75 6.49 24.53
N PRO A 214 -3.03 6.81 25.62
CA PRO A 214 -3.65 6.96 26.93
C PRO A 214 -4.61 8.16 26.89
N GLN A 215 -5.79 8.01 27.50
CA GLN A 215 -6.82 9.04 27.47
C GLN A 215 -6.30 10.38 28.05
N GLY A 216 -6.48 11.47 27.32
CA GLY A 216 -6.59 12.81 27.90
C GLY A 216 -5.36 13.71 27.92
N ASN A 217 -4.19 13.33 27.39
CA ASN A 217 -3.00 14.17 27.61
C ASN A 217 -2.46 14.94 26.41
N GLY A 218 -2.57 14.48 25.15
CA GLY A 218 -2.00 15.25 24.03
C GLY A 218 -0.52 15.64 24.22
N VAL A 219 0.19 14.92 25.09
CA VAL A 219 1.60 15.08 25.43
C VAL A 219 2.36 13.90 24.84
N LYS A 220 3.61 14.12 24.43
CA LYS A 220 4.50 13.03 24.03
C LYS A 220 4.54 11.89 25.07
N LEU A 221 4.43 10.67 24.56
CA LEU A 221 4.59 9.44 25.32
C LEU A 221 6.06 9.28 25.72
N ASN A 222 6.29 8.80 26.95
CA ASN A 222 7.62 8.68 27.52
C ASN A 222 8.16 7.24 27.44
N GLU A 223 9.41 7.06 27.86
CA GLU A 223 10.08 5.75 27.87
C GLU A 223 9.29 4.68 28.63
N GLN A 224 8.74 5.01 29.81
CA GLN A 224 7.99 4.08 30.63
C GLN A 224 6.74 3.56 29.92
N PHE A 225 6.07 4.42 29.14
CA PHE A 225 4.93 4.01 28.32
C PHE A 225 5.34 2.94 27.31
N PHE A 226 6.40 3.17 26.53
CA PHE A 226 6.84 2.23 25.48
C PHE A 226 7.39 0.92 26.04
N ARG A 227 7.92 0.92 27.27
CA ARG A 227 8.31 -0.32 27.98
C ARG A 227 7.12 -1.16 28.41
N SER A 228 6.00 -0.52 28.72
CA SER A 228 4.83 -1.17 29.33
C SER A 228 3.74 -1.54 28.30
N ASN A 229 3.78 -0.95 27.11
CA ASN A 229 2.73 -1.08 26.11
C ASN A 229 3.28 -1.68 24.81
N GLN A 230 2.58 -2.67 24.28
CA GLN A 230 2.89 -3.23 22.97
C GLN A 230 2.32 -2.37 21.84
N SER A 231 3.02 -2.33 20.71
CA SER A 231 2.54 -1.68 19.50
C SER A 231 1.32 -2.43 18.95
N LEU A 232 0.27 -1.70 18.59
CA LEU A 232 -0.92 -2.24 17.94
C LEU A 232 -0.66 -2.61 16.48
N ALA A 233 0.13 -1.79 15.78
CA ALA A 233 0.59 -2.04 14.43
C ALA A 233 2.02 -1.51 14.29
N LYS A 234 2.80 -2.08 13.39
CA LYS A 234 4.16 -1.62 13.09
C LYS A 234 4.57 -2.08 11.70
N VAL A 235 5.55 -1.38 11.12
CA VAL A 235 6.27 -1.88 9.96
C VAL A 235 7.06 -3.13 10.41
N PRO A 236 6.90 -4.29 9.73
CA PRO A 236 7.51 -5.55 10.18
C PRO A 236 9.03 -5.55 10.04
N VAL A 237 9.56 -4.93 8.99
CA VAL A 237 10.99 -4.84 8.69
C VAL A 237 11.32 -3.41 8.31
N PHE A 238 12.36 -2.82 8.92
CA PHE A 238 12.85 -1.52 8.49
C PHE A 238 13.60 -1.68 7.17
N THR A 239 13.08 -1.06 6.12
CA THR A 239 13.60 -1.18 4.76
C THR A 239 14.12 0.16 4.26
N ASN A 240 15.15 0.14 3.43
CA ASN A 240 15.69 1.29 2.72
C ASN A 240 14.82 1.70 1.52
N MET A 241 13.49 1.64 1.69
CA MET A 241 12.52 2.12 0.71
C MET A 241 12.23 3.60 0.95
N ARG A 242 11.87 4.31 -0.12
CA ARG A 242 11.51 5.73 -0.04
C ARG A 242 10.27 5.96 0.82
N GLU A 243 9.34 5.01 0.84
CA GLU A 243 8.13 5.05 1.64
C GLU A 243 7.84 3.68 2.25
N VAL A 244 7.30 3.68 3.46
CA VAL A 244 6.77 2.49 4.13
C VAL A 244 5.33 2.73 4.55
N THR A 245 4.48 1.72 4.36
CA THR A 245 3.03 1.83 4.57
C THR A 245 2.52 0.66 5.40
N VAL A 246 1.59 0.93 6.32
CA VAL A 246 0.88 -0.11 7.09
C VAL A 246 -0.61 0.18 7.07
N ARG A 247 -1.40 -0.83 6.71
CA ARG A 247 -2.86 -0.84 6.84
C ARG A 247 -3.25 -1.62 8.08
N PHE A 248 -4.12 -1.05 8.90
CA PHE A 248 -4.64 -1.69 10.11
C PHE A 248 -6.09 -1.29 10.39
N ARG A 249 -6.77 -2.05 11.24
CA ARG A 249 -8.16 -1.80 11.64
C ARG A 249 -8.27 -1.66 13.14
N VAL A 250 -8.99 -0.64 13.57
CA VAL A 250 -9.10 -0.26 14.97
C VAL A 250 -10.45 0.34 15.29
N PRO A 251 -10.95 0.22 16.53
CA PRO A 251 -12.14 0.94 16.94
C PRO A 251 -11.88 2.46 16.97
N PRO A 252 -12.93 3.30 16.84
CA PRO A 252 -12.82 4.73 17.01
C PRO A 252 -12.14 5.09 18.33
N GLY A 253 -11.27 6.11 18.30
CA GLY A 253 -10.45 6.47 19.44
C GLY A 253 -9.18 7.20 19.05
N GLU A 254 -8.25 7.28 20.01
CA GLU A 254 -6.99 8.01 19.86
C GLU A 254 -5.81 7.03 19.79
N TYR A 255 -4.91 7.28 18.84
CA TYR A 255 -3.73 6.46 18.57
C TYR A 255 -2.52 7.36 18.39
N VAL A 256 -1.31 6.85 18.65
CA VAL A 256 -0.05 7.57 18.43
C VAL A 256 0.82 6.79 17.47
N VAL A 257 1.22 7.43 16.38
CA VAL A 257 2.21 6.93 15.43
C VAL A 257 3.57 7.52 15.77
N VAL A 258 4.57 6.67 15.87
CA VAL A 258 5.96 7.07 16.11
C VAL A 258 6.80 6.64 14.90
N PRO A 259 7.04 7.53 13.92
CA PRO A 259 7.95 7.29 12.83
C PRO A 259 9.42 7.39 13.29
N SER A 260 10.26 6.47 12.83
CA SER A 260 11.68 6.40 13.21
C SER A 260 12.53 5.87 12.06
N THR A 261 13.81 6.23 12.06
CA THR A 261 14.86 5.47 11.40
C THR A 261 15.20 4.21 12.21
N PHE A 262 15.86 3.24 11.60
CA PHE A 262 16.28 2.03 12.32
C PHE A 262 17.32 2.38 13.42
N GLU A 263 18.40 3.03 13.01
CA GLU A 263 19.46 3.50 13.92
C GLU A 263 19.16 4.91 14.45
N PRO A 264 19.55 5.22 15.70
CA PRO A 264 19.46 6.57 16.23
C PRO A 264 20.45 7.52 15.53
N TYR A 265 20.25 8.83 15.70
CA TYR A 265 21.11 9.89 15.17
C TYR A 265 21.21 9.97 13.63
N GLN A 266 20.37 9.23 12.92
CA GLN A 266 20.24 9.38 11.48
C GLN A 266 19.32 10.54 11.13
N GLU A 267 19.77 11.41 10.22
CA GLU A 267 19.06 12.63 9.89
C GLU A 267 18.31 12.50 8.56
N ALA A 268 17.02 12.85 8.58
CA ALA A 268 16.17 12.96 7.39
C ALA A 268 14.93 13.79 7.68
N ASP A 269 14.45 14.49 6.66
CA ASP A 269 13.08 14.99 6.63
C ASP A 269 12.15 13.89 6.09
N PHE A 270 10.93 13.86 6.62
CA PHE A 270 9.91 12.92 6.21
C PHE A 270 8.54 13.57 6.09
N LEU A 271 7.64 12.93 5.35
CA LEU A 271 6.23 13.24 5.26
C LEU A 271 5.46 12.05 5.82
N ILE A 272 4.61 12.27 6.81
CA ILE A 272 3.65 11.28 7.29
C ILE A 272 2.27 11.59 6.73
N ARG A 273 1.58 10.56 6.24
CA ARG A 273 0.21 10.61 5.73
C ARG A 273 -0.62 9.54 6.41
N ALA A 274 -1.82 9.90 6.81
CA ALA A 274 -2.80 8.97 7.35
C ALA A 274 -4.10 9.07 6.53
N TYR A 275 -4.68 7.91 6.23
CA TYR A 275 -5.91 7.75 5.47
C TYR A 275 -6.88 6.94 6.30
N SER A 276 -8.16 7.30 6.28
CA SER A 276 -9.20 6.59 7.02
C SER A 276 -10.53 6.60 6.26
N ASN A 277 -11.31 5.53 6.46
CA ASN A 277 -12.71 5.45 5.99
C ASN A 277 -13.72 6.15 6.93
N GLY A 278 -13.27 6.69 8.06
CA GLY A 278 -14.03 7.58 8.95
C GLY A 278 -13.24 8.85 9.24
N ASP A 279 -13.85 9.85 9.89
CA ASP A 279 -13.16 11.13 10.08
C ASP A 279 -11.84 10.95 10.84
N LEU A 280 -10.81 11.59 10.30
CA LEU A 280 -9.45 11.49 10.76
C LEU A 280 -8.90 12.90 10.99
N LYS A 281 -8.26 13.08 12.14
CA LYS A 281 -7.41 14.24 12.41
C LYS A 281 -6.07 13.76 12.93
N MET A 282 -5.00 14.31 12.37
CA MET A 282 -3.64 14.07 12.80
C MET A 282 -3.05 15.36 13.38
N ARG A 283 -2.32 15.23 14.48
CA ARG A 283 -1.53 16.34 15.04
C ARG A 283 -0.22 15.83 15.59
N GLU A 284 0.84 16.62 15.47
CA GLU A 284 2.08 16.34 16.16
C GLU A 284 1.95 16.64 17.66
N LEU A 285 2.41 15.70 18.50
CA LEU A 285 2.51 15.86 19.94
C LEU A 285 3.78 16.63 20.30
N LYS A 286 3.61 17.63 21.17
CA LYS A 286 4.70 18.47 21.68
C LYS A 286 5.14 18.01 23.07
#